data_AF-A0ABD1VMC4-F1
#
_entry.id   AF-A0ABD1VMC4-F1
#
_cell.length_a   1.000
_cell.length_b   1.000
_cell.length_c   1.000
_cell.angle_alpha   90.00
_cell.angle_beta   90.00
_cell.angle_gamma   90.00
#
_symmetry.space_group_name_H-M   'P 1'
#
loop_
_entity.id
_entity.type
_entity.pdbx_description
1 polymer ?
#
loop_
_entity_poly.entity_id
_entity_poly.type
_entity_poly.pdbx_seq_one_letter_code
_entity_poly.pdbx_strand_id
1 'polypeptide(L)'
;MYLELNFRESRLSPSVDEKSLGLFISYSDNTGEIWDMWLMNEYGKVESWTKKYIIVQNHMVPLKFVNNGEDLLAMGNENLVLIDLEKEETKNLEVFGLPFSFYTIGFVPSLALLDDGQRCD
;
A
#
# COMPACT_ATOMS: atom_id res chain seq x y z
N MET A 1 -28.18 9.46 16.20
CA MET A 1 -27.33 8.25 16.36
C MET A 1 -27.49 7.41 15.10
N TYR A 2 -26.59 7.60 14.14
CA TYR A 2 -26.44 6.73 12.98
C TYR A 2 -24.94 6.48 12.84
N LEU A 3 -24.50 5.28 13.17
CA LEU A 3 -23.17 4.77 12.86
C LEU A 3 -23.30 4.07 11.50
N GLU A 4 -23.26 4.84 10.42
CA GLU A 4 -22.94 4.24 9.12
C GLU A 4 -21.43 4.04 9.07
N LEU A 5 -20.97 2.86 9.46
CA LEU A 5 -19.63 2.39 9.13
C LEU A 5 -19.60 2.14 7.61
N ASN A 6 -19.36 3.20 6.84
CA ASN A 6 -19.12 3.14 5.40
C ASN A 6 -17.70 2.60 5.15
N PHE A 7 -17.56 1.27 5.24
CA PHE A 7 -16.32 0.54 4.93
C PHE A 7 -16.38 0.09 3.47
N ARG A 8 -15.36 0.35 2.62
CA ARG A 8 -15.31 -0.34 1.31
C ARG A 8 -13.96 -0.80 0.77
N GLU A 9 -12.81 -0.44 1.32
CA GLU A 9 -11.56 -1.02 0.81
C GLU A 9 -10.53 -1.34 1.90
N SER A 10 -10.04 -2.57 1.88
CA SER A 10 -8.84 -2.97 2.62
C SER A 10 -7.81 -3.53 1.63
N ARG A 11 -6.58 -3.05 1.71
CA ARG A 11 -5.46 -3.47 0.86
C ARG A 11 -4.33 -4.00 1.72
N LEU A 12 -3.81 -5.16 1.33
CA LEU A 12 -2.59 -5.73 1.88
C LEU A 12 -1.47 -5.58 0.87
N SER A 13 -0.30 -5.15 1.33
CA SER A 13 0.86 -4.93 0.49
C SER A 13 2.12 -5.37 1.22
N PRO A 14 2.91 -6.31 0.68
CA PRO A 14 4.21 -6.63 1.26
C PRO A 14 5.14 -5.42 1.12
N SER A 15 5.97 -5.15 2.12
CA SER A 15 7.07 -4.17 2.05
C SER A 15 8.13 -4.59 1.02
N VAL A 16 9.15 -3.76 0.82
CA VAL A 16 10.29 -4.07 -0.05
C VAL A 16 11.17 -5.18 0.54
N ASP A 17 11.26 -5.27 1.87
CA ASP A 17 12.10 -6.25 2.56
C ASP A 17 11.45 -7.64 2.73
N GLU A 18 10.19 -7.80 2.28
CA GLU A 18 9.35 -9.01 2.39
C GLU A 18 9.17 -9.56 3.83
N LYS A 19 9.63 -8.81 4.83
CA LYS A 19 9.52 -9.14 6.26
C LYS A 19 8.45 -8.33 6.96
N SER A 20 7.92 -7.31 6.28
CA SER A 20 6.87 -6.45 6.78
C SER A 20 5.63 -6.49 5.89
N LEU A 21 4.46 -6.26 6.49
CA LEU A 21 3.19 -6.22 5.77
C LEU A 21 2.47 -4.90 6.06
N GLY A 22 2.14 -4.17 4.99
CA GLY A 22 1.28 -3.00 5.05
C GLY A 22 -0.18 -3.39 4.94
N LEU A 23 -1.02 -2.81 5.79
CA LEU A 23 -2.48 -2.86 5.72
C LEU A 23 -3.02 -1.43 5.61
N PHE A 24 -3.78 -1.17 4.54
CA PHE A 24 -4.42 0.10 4.28
C PHE A 24 -5.92 -0.08 4.34
N ILE A 25 -6.61 0.68 5.18
CA ILE A 25 -8.05 0.59 5.39
C ILE A 25 -8.68 1.93 5.03
N SER A 26 -9.58 1.95 4.06
CA SER A 26 -10.37 3.14 3.72
C SER A 26 -11.73 3.14 4.38
N TYR A 27 -12.12 4.30 4.86
CA TYR A 27 -13.46 4.59 5.37
C TYR A 27 -13.80 6.05 5.08
N SER A 28 -15.09 6.36 5.06
CA SER A 28 -15.56 7.73 4.91
C SER A 28 -16.05 8.28 6.25
N ASP A 29 -15.74 9.55 6.51
CA ASP A 29 -16.35 10.32 7.60
C ASP A 29 -16.91 11.65 7.07
N ASN A 30 -17.27 12.57 7.96
CA ASN A 30 -17.82 13.87 7.59
C ASN A 30 -16.82 14.79 6.87
N THR A 31 -15.53 14.43 6.83
CA THR A 31 -14.43 15.22 6.25
C THR A 31 -13.98 14.68 4.89
N GLY A 32 -14.28 13.42 4.57
CA GLY A 32 -13.96 12.80 3.28
C GLY A 32 -13.57 11.33 3.40
N GLU A 33 -12.83 10.84 2.42
CA GLU A 33 -12.17 9.53 2.49
C GLU A 33 -10.92 9.62 3.37
N ILE A 34 -10.81 8.69 4.31
CA ILE A 34 -9.68 8.55 5.23
C ILE A 34 -9.03 7.20 5.03
N TRP A 35 -7.70 7.19 5.07
CA TRP A 35 -6.90 5.97 5.06
C TRP A 35 -6.19 5.75 6.40
N ASP A 36 -6.56 4.66 7.07
CA ASP A 36 -5.82 4.11 8.20
C ASP A 36 -4.69 3.20 7.69
N MET A 37 -3.45 3.51 8.07
CA MET A 37 -2.28 2.77 7.59
C MET A 37 -1.58 2.04 8.74
N TRP A 38 -1.46 0.73 8.60
CA TRP A 38 -0.87 -0.17 9.59
C TRP A 38 0.33 -0.90 8.98
N LEU A 39 1.40 -1.02 9.76
CA LEU A 39 2.58 -1.78 9.38
C LEU A 39 2.83 -2.89 10.39
N MET A 40 2.86 -4.14 9.93
CA MET A 40 3.39 -5.28 10.65
C MET A 40 4.90 -5.29 10.43
N ASN A 41 5.69 -4.92 11.44
CA ASN A 41 7.16 -4.86 11.31
C ASN A 41 7.81 -6.25 11.26
N GLU A 42 7.12 -7.27 11.77
CA GLU A 42 7.60 -8.65 11.76
C GLU A 42 6.49 -9.59 11.28
N TYR A 43 6.65 -10.10 10.06
CA TYR A 43 5.66 -10.97 9.43
C TYR A 43 5.32 -12.18 10.32
N GLY A 44 4.02 -12.38 10.57
CA GLY A 44 3.50 -13.47 11.39
C GLY A 44 3.39 -13.15 12.89
N LYS A 45 3.88 -11.99 13.36
CA LYS A 45 3.72 -11.54 14.75
C LYS A 45 2.61 -10.50 14.87
N VAL A 46 1.49 -10.88 15.47
CA VAL A 46 0.30 -10.01 15.62
C VAL A 46 0.61 -8.77 16.45
N GLU A 47 1.46 -8.91 17.46
CA GLU A 47 1.91 -7.82 18.33
C GLU A 47 2.81 -6.80 17.61
N SER A 48 3.32 -7.10 16.41
CA SER A 48 4.18 -6.19 15.66
C SER A 48 3.42 -5.15 14.83
N TRP A 49 2.08 -5.25 14.76
CA TRP A 49 1.24 -4.27 14.10
C TRP A 49 1.31 -2.92 14.82
N THR A 50 1.73 -1.89 14.08
CA THR A 50 1.76 -0.51 14.56
C THR A 50 0.96 0.37 13.60
N LYS A 51 0.05 1.19 14.14
CA LYS A 51 -0.63 2.22 13.35
C LYS A 51 0.39 3.33 13.07
N LYS A 52 0.72 3.54 11.79
CA LYS A 52 1.78 4.46 11.38
C LYS A 52 1.21 5.85 11.11
N TYR A 53 0.21 5.95 10.22
CA TYR A 53 -0.29 7.23 9.74
C TYR A 53 -1.80 7.20 9.46
N ILE A 54 -2.38 8.40 9.43
CA ILE A 54 -3.73 8.68 8.93
C ILE A 54 -3.55 9.74 7.85
N ILE A 55 -3.99 9.45 6.62
CA ILE A 55 -4.02 10.44 5.55
C ILE A 55 -5.47 10.87 5.35
N VAL A 56 -5.69 12.18 5.44
CA VAL A 56 -6.96 12.87 5.09
C VAL A 56 -6.70 13.73 3.86
N GLN A 57 -6.27 13.09 2.77
CA GLN A 57 -6.07 13.76 1.48
C GLN A 57 -7.02 13.16 0.47
N ASN A 58 -7.89 14.02 -0.04
CA ASN A 58 -8.91 13.64 -1.00
C ASN A 58 -8.24 13.15 -2.29
N HIS A 59 -8.63 11.98 -2.79
CA HIS A 59 -8.11 11.35 -4.02
C HIS A 59 -6.66 10.84 -3.98
N MET A 60 -6.13 10.56 -2.78
CA MET A 60 -4.86 9.87 -2.64
C MET A 60 -5.08 8.43 -2.16
N VAL A 61 -4.54 7.48 -2.91
CA VAL A 61 -4.69 6.05 -2.61
C VAL A 61 -3.33 5.45 -2.24
N PRO A 62 -3.12 4.99 -0.98
CA PRO A 62 -1.87 4.38 -0.56
C PRO A 62 -1.66 3.03 -1.26
N LEU A 63 -0.43 2.76 -1.68
CA LEU A 63 -0.09 1.55 -2.43
C LEU A 63 0.84 0.62 -1.65
N LYS A 64 1.93 1.17 -1.11
CA LYS A 64 2.99 0.36 -0.50
C LYS A 64 3.90 1.19 0.40
N PHE A 65 4.23 0.65 1.56
CA PHE A 65 5.34 1.16 2.37
C PHE A 65 6.67 0.83 1.70
N VAL A 66 7.53 1.84 1.61
CA VAL A 66 8.91 1.71 1.10
C VAL A 66 9.88 2.27 2.14
N ASN A 67 11.19 2.09 1.94
CA ASN A 67 12.23 2.50 2.88
C ASN A 67 11.91 2.07 4.33
N ASN A 68 11.64 0.77 4.54
CA ASN A 68 11.28 0.19 5.84
C ASN A 68 10.04 0.83 6.53
N GLY A 69 9.15 1.42 5.74
CA GLY A 69 7.94 2.07 6.25
C GLY A 69 8.16 3.49 6.77
N GLU A 70 9.28 4.11 6.42
CA GLU A 70 9.53 5.56 6.58
C GLU A 70 8.84 6.36 5.48
N ASP A 71 8.71 5.77 4.28
CA ASP A 71 8.08 6.39 3.13
C ASP A 71 6.85 5.61 2.65
N LEU A 72 5.93 6.32 1.99
CA LEU A 72 4.75 5.76 1.37
C LEU A 72 4.71 6.05 -0.12
N LEU A 73 4.58 4.99 -0.92
CA LEU A 73 4.17 5.12 -2.31
C LEU A 73 2.65 5.24 -2.38
N ALA A 74 2.16 6.32 -2.99
CA ALA A 74 0.73 6.58 -3.17
C ALA A 74 0.41 7.03 -4.60
N MET A 75 -0.82 6.78 -5.01
CA MET A 75 -1.39 7.24 -6.27
C MET A 75 -2.23 8.50 -6.01
N GLY A 76 -1.98 9.56 -6.76
CA GLY A 76 -2.92 10.67 -6.95
C GLY A 76 -3.62 10.54 -8.32
N ASN A 77 -4.54 11.45 -8.63
CA ASN A 77 -5.35 11.40 -9.87
C ASN A 77 -4.55 11.09 -11.15
N GLU A 78 -3.40 11.74 -11.35
CA GLU A 78 -2.61 11.63 -12.58
C GLU A 78 -1.11 11.47 -12.31
N ASN A 79 -0.74 11.14 -11.07
CA ASN A 79 0.64 11.03 -10.67
C ASN A 79 0.88 9.94 -9.63
N LEU A 80 2.12 9.45 -9.63
CA LEU A 80 2.64 8.61 -8.57
C LEU A 80 3.50 9.48 -7.66
N VAL A 81 3.25 9.42 -6.36
CA VAL A 81 3.95 10.24 -5.37
C VAL A 81 4.62 9.35 -4.33
N LEU A 82 5.78 9.80 -3.86
CA LEU A 82 6.45 9.29 -2.68
C LEU A 82 6.25 10.30 -1.55
N ILE A 83 5.75 9.84 -0.41
CA ILE A 83 5.49 10.66 0.76
C ILE A 83 6.47 10.25 1.85
N ASP A 84 7.32 11.19 2.26
CA ASP A 84 8.14 11.06 3.46
C ASP A 84 7.21 11.23 4.66
N LEU A 85 7.00 10.16 5.42
CA LEU A 85 6.01 10.17 6.48
C LEU A 85 6.52 10.89 7.74
N GLU A 86 7.83 11.05 7.91
CA GLU A 86 8.40 11.81 9.03
C GLU A 86 8.36 13.32 8.79
N LYS A 87 8.65 13.74 7.56
CA LYS A 87 8.71 15.16 7.17
C LYS A 87 7.39 15.69 6.62
N GLU A 88 6.42 14.80 6.36
CA GLU A 88 5.17 15.11 5.66
C GLU A 88 5.43 15.76 4.28
N GLU A 89 6.55 15.42 3.64
CA GLU A 89 6.94 15.94 2.34
C GLU A 89 6.46 15.00 1.24
N THR A 90 5.87 15.56 0.17
CA THR A 90 5.41 14.78 -0.98
C THR A 90 6.29 15.07 -2.20
N LYS A 91 6.87 14.02 -2.77
CA LYS A 91 7.67 14.06 -3.99
C LYS A 91 6.92 13.41 -5.15
N ASN A 92 6.71 14.14 -6.23
CA ASN A 92 6.19 13.57 -7.48
C ASN A 92 7.28 12.72 -8.14
N LEU A 93 6.93 11.51 -8.59
CA LEU A 93 7.85 10.60 -9.27
C LEU A 93 7.89 10.81 -10.80
N GLU A 94 7.14 11.79 -11.32
CA GLU A 94 7.15 12.22 -12.73
C GLU A 94 6.93 11.08 -13.73
N VAL A 95 6.04 10.15 -13.37
CA VAL A 95 5.63 9.06 -14.26
C VAL A 95 4.56 9.58 -15.22
N PHE A 96 4.95 9.78 -16.48
CA PHE A 96 4.05 10.28 -17.53
C PHE A 96 3.23 9.16 -18.18
N GLY A 97 2.04 9.52 -18.67
CA GLY A 97 1.17 8.60 -19.42
C GLY A 97 0.35 7.64 -18.55
N LEU A 98 0.29 7.88 -17.24
CA LEU A 98 -0.64 7.16 -16.37
C LEU A 98 -2.09 7.54 -16.72
N PRO A 99 -3.00 6.56 -16.85
CA PRO A 99 -4.41 6.86 -17.03
C PRO A 99 -4.97 7.50 -15.74
N PHE A 100 -6.06 8.25 -15.87
CA PHE A 100 -6.76 8.88 -14.73
C PHE A 100 -7.21 7.88 -13.65
N SER A 101 -7.36 6.60 -14.01
CA SER A 101 -7.64 5.53 -13.05
C SER A 101 -6.94 4.24 -13.49
N PHE A 102 -6.26 3.57 -12.56
CA PHE A 102 -5.67 2.25 -12.74
C PHE A 102 -5.58 1.52 -11.40
N TYR A 103 -5.51 0.18 -11.44
CA TYR A 103 -5.29 -0.64 -10.26
C TYR A 103 -3.83 -1.10 -10.19
N THR A 104 -3.30 -1.27 -8.98
CA THR A 104 -1.94 -1.76 -8.74
C THR A 104 -1.98 -3.17 -8.16
N ILE A 105 -1.20 -4.09 -8.72
CA ILE A 105 -1.03 -5.43 -8.19
C ILE A 105 0.38 -5.53 -7.61
N GLY A 106 0.49 -5.89 -6.34
CA GLY A 106 1.76 -6.29 -5.75
C GLY A 106 2.18 -7.64 -6.33
N PHE A 107 3.27 -7.67 -7.10
CA PHE A 107 3.82 -8.89 -7.68
C PHE A 107 5.16 -9.23 -7.00
N VAL A 108 5.24 -10.44 -6.44
CA VAL A 108 6.50 -11.04 -5.98
C VAL A 108 6.79 -12.22 -6.91
N PRO A 109 7.88 -12.19 -7.71
CA PRO A 109 8.23 -13.32 -8.55
C PRO A 109 8.61 -14.52 -7.69
N SER A 110 7.84 -15.62 -7.76
CA SER A 110 8.31 -16.91 -7.29
C SER A 110 9.08 -17.59 -8.43
N LEU A 111 10.39 -17.76 -8.24
CA LEU A 111 11.18 -18.65 -9.09
C LEU A 111 10.85 -20.09 -8.71
N ALA A 112 9.73 -20.61 -9.21
CA ALA A 112 9.57 -22.06 -9.28
C ALA A 112 10.48 -22.57 -10.40
N LEU A 113 11.46 -23.41 -10.04
CA LEU A 113 12.22 -24.17 -11.04
C LEU A 113 11.21 -25.03 -11.81
N LEU A 114 11.03 -24.74 -13.10
CA LEU A 114 10.40 -25.70 -14.02
C LEU A 114 11.36 -26.88 -14.13
N ASP A 115 10.98 -28.01 -13.55
CA ASP A 115 11.69 -29.27 -13.75
C ASP A 115 11.55 -29.62 -15.24
N ASP A 116 12.68 -29.67 -15.95
CA ASP A 116 12.72 -30.04 -17.37
C ASP A 116 12.33 -31.51 -17.43
N GLY A 117 11.06 -31.75 -17.79
CA GLY A 117 10.42 -33.06 -17.64
C GLY A 117 11.31 -34.18 -18.16
N GLN A 118 11.53 -35.20 -17.33
CA GLN A 118 12.36 -36.35 -17.72
C GLN A 118 11.85 -36.91 -19.04
N ARG A 119 12.74 -36.88 -20.04
CA ARG A 119 12.54 -37.55 -21.33
C ARG A 119 12.36 -39.04 -21.03
N CYS A 120 11.16 -39.57 -21.25
CA CYS A 120 10.96 -41.01 -21.26
C CYS A 120 11.69 -41.57 -22.50
N ASP A 121 12.74 -42.34 -22.26
CA ASP A 121 13.39 -43.20 -23.25
C ASP A 121 12.50 -44.42 -23.59
#